data_AF-A0A662R8W6-F1
#
_entry.id   AF-A0A662R8W6-F1
#
_cell.length_a   1.000
_cell.length_b   1.000
_cell.length_c   1.000
_cell.angle_alpha   90.00
_cell.angle_beta   90.00
_cell.angle_gamma   90.00
#
_symmetry.space_group_name_H-M   'P 1'
#
loop_
_entity.id
_entity.type
_entity.pdbx_description
1 polymer ?
#
loop_
_entity_poly.entity_id
_entity_poly.type
_entity_poly.pdbx_seq_one_letter_code
_entity_poly.pdbx_strand_id
1 'polypeptide(L)' 'AFGIDAAEDIKGMGADCVVMAVSHDAFKDISLGVLKGVMNSDPVLTGVREMFGRADAERMGFCYRGL' A
#
# COMPACT_ATOMS: atom_id res chain seq x y z
N ALA A 1 6.01 -19.03 14.02
CA ALA A 1 5.80 -17.60 13.73
C ALA A 1 6.82 -17.16 12.69
N PHE A 2 6.45 -16.29 11.74
CA PHE A 2 7.32 -15.91 10.62
C PHE A 2 8.37 -14.83 10.96
N GLY A 3 8.53 -14.48 12.24
CA GLY A 3 9.46 -13.41 12.66
C GLY A 3 9.02 -12.01 12.24
N ILE A 4 7.71 -11.82 12.02
CA ILE A 4 7.10 -10.55 11.62
C ILE A 4 6.15 -10.14 12.73
N ASP A 5 6.29 -8.92 13.21
CA ASP A 5 5.37 -8.32 14.16
C ASP A 5 4.12 -7.83 13.44
N ALA A 6 2.95 -8.14 14.01
CA ALA A 6 1.69 -7.60 13.53
C ALA A 6 1.55 -6.14 13.99
N ALA A 7 1.30 -5.24 13.05
CA ALA A 7 0.92 -3.88 13.36
C ALA A 7 -0.60 -3.79 13.50
N GLU A 8 -1.09 -3.22 14.60
CA GLU A 8 -2.52 -2.95 14.81
C GLU A 8 -2.96 -1.61 14.19
N ASP A 9 -2.03 -0.67 14.04
CA ASP A 9 -2.22 0.60 13.31
C ASP A 9 -0.97 0.88 12.47
N ILE A 10 -1.16 1.54 11.33
CA ILE A 10 -0.14 1.92 10.36
C ILE A 10 0.22 3.41 10.43
N LYS A 11 -0.52 4.22 11.22
CA LYS A 11 -0.26 5.65 11.36
C LYS A 11 1.11 5.93 11.97
N GLY A 12 1.88 6.78 11.30
CA GLY A 12 3.18 7.23 11.81
C GLY A 12 4.30 6.20 11.74
N MET A 13 4.08 5.02 11.13
CA MET A 13 5.13 4.00 10.96
C MET A 13 6.21 4.43 9.97
N GLY A 14 5.86 5.18 8.92
CA GLY A 14 6.80 5.60 7.88
C GLY A 14 7.30 4.43 7.03
N ALA A 15 6.42 3.86 6.21
CA ALA A 15 6.76 2.71 5.36
C ALA A 15 7.41 3.14 4.03
N ASP A 16 8.45 2.43 3.61
CA ASP A 16 9.06 2.63 2.28
C ASP A 16 8.29 1.90 1.17
N CYS A 17 7.63 0.78 1.52
CA CYS A 17 6.90 -0.06 0.59
C CYS A 17 5.66 -0.66 1.24
N VAL A 18 4.57 -0.73 0.48
CA VAL A 18 3.36 -1.47 0.84
C VAL A 18 3.16 -2.58 -0.18
N VAL A 19 3.07 -3.82 0.33
CA VAL A 19 2.80 -5.02 -0.46
C VAL A 19 1.39 -5.51 -0.17
N MET A 20 0.48 -5.34 -1.13
CA MET A 20 -0.88 -5.88 -1.05
C MET A 20 -0.91 -7.28 -1.67
N ALA A 21 -0.72 -8.30 -0.83
CA ALA A 21 -0.67 -9.70 -1.27
C ALA A 21 -2.05 -10.31 -1.54
N VAL A 22 -3.08 -9.87 -0.82
CA VAL A 22 -4.45 -10.41 -0.93
C VAL A 22 -5.46 -9.26 -0.88
N SER A 23 -6.37 -9.25 -1.84
CA SER A 23 -7.44 -8.25 -1.98
C SER A 23 -8.67 -8.59 -1.15
N HIS A 24 -8.51 -8.66 0.18
CA HIS A 24 -9.65 -8.84 1.08
C HIS A 24 -10.60 -7.64 1.00
N ASP A 25 -11.91 -7.89 1.08
CA ASP A 25 -12.94 -6.83 1.04
C ASP A 25 -12.72 -5.76 2.11
N ALA A 26 -12.20 -6.15 3.27
CA ALA A 26 -11.85 -5.24 4.37
C ALA A 26 -10.82 -4.16 3.98
N PHE A 27 -10.04 -4.37 2.91
CA PHE A 27 -9.03 -3.41 2.45
C PHE A 27 -9.53 -2.52 1.32
N LYS A 28 -10.70 -2.78 0.73
CA LYS A 28 -11.25 -1.98 -0.39
C LYS A 28 -11.50 -0.52 -0.02
N ASP A 29 -11.75 -0.24 1.25
CA ASP A 29 -11.99 1.12 1.75
C ASP A 29 -10.69 1.89 2.02
N ILE A 30 -9.53 1.23 1.95
CA ILE A 30 -8.24 1.91 2.10
C ILE A 30 -7.93 2.65 0.81
N SER A 31 -7.96 3.98 0.85
CA SER A 31 -7.61 4.81 -0.30
C SER A 31 -6.09 4.92 -0.51
N LEU A 32 -5.67 5.19 -1.75
CA LEU A 32 -4.29 5.57 -2.08
C LEU A 32 -3.79 6.78 -1.26
N GLY A 33 -4.68 7.70 -0.88
CA GLY A 33 -4.32 8.85 -0.05
C GLY A 33 -3.93 8.47 1.37
N VAL A 34 -4.66 7.51 1.96
CA VAL A 34 -4.33 6.96 3.30
C VAL A 34 -2.97 6.26 3.25
N LEU A 35 -2.73 5.43 2.23
CA LEU A 35 -1.44 4.77 2.04
C LEU A 35 -0.30 5.78 1.90
N LYS A 36 -0.49 6.83 1.10
CA LYS A 36 0.53 7.87 0.93
C LYS A 36 0.86 8.59 2.23
N GLY A 37 -0.14 8.79 3.10
CA GLY A 37 0.06 9.45 4.40
C GLY A 37 0.85 8.63 5.42
N VAL A 38 0.94 7.31 5.25
CA VAL A 38 1.74 6.44 6.14
C VAL A 38 3.10 6.07 5.56
N MET A 39 3.37 6.47 4.31
CA MET A 39 4.59 6.15 3.60
C MET A 39 5.58 7.31 3.57
N ASN A 40 6.86 6.98 3.36
CA ASN A 40 7.93 7.95 3.20
C ASN A 40 7.91 8.60 1.80
N SER A 41 8.90 9.45 1.52
CA SER A 41 8.95 10.37 0.37
C SER A 41 8.91 9.72 -1.03
N ASP A 42 9.22 8.43 -1.16
CA ASP A 42 9.18 7.68 -2.42
C ASP A 42 8.33 6.40 -2.27
N PRO A 43 6.98 6.54 -2.31
CA PRO A 43 6.11 5.44 -1.92
C PRO A 43 6.04 4.37 -3.02
N VAL A 44 6.57 3.18 -2.71
CA VAL A 44 6.45 2.00 -3.57
C VAL A 44 5.18 1.22 -3.23
N LEU A 45 4.29 1.10 -4.21
CA LEU A 45 3.08 0.28 -4.08
C LEU A 45 3.18 -0.91 -5.03
N THR A 46 3.08 -2.12 -4.47
CA THR A 46 3.06 -3.36 -5.25
C THR A 46 1.93 -4.25 -4.77
N GLY A 47 1.20 -4.88 -5.70
CA GLY A 47 0.09 -5.74 -5.32
C GLY A 47 -0.91 -6.05 -6.42
N VAL A 48 -1.91 -6.85 -6.03
CA VAL A 48 -2.92 -7.44 -6.91
C VAL A 48 -3.65 -6.35 -7.70
N ARG A 49 -3.64 -6.48 -9.03
CA ARG A 49 -4.24 -5.56 -10.03
C ARG A 49 -5.67 -5.10 -9.73
N GLU A 50 -6.38 -5.76 -8.83
CA GLU A 50 -7.82 -5.58 -8.60
C GLU A 50 -8.15 -4.48 -7.57
N MET A 51 -7.20 -4.07 -6.72
CA MET A 51 -7.48 -3.06 -5.68
C MET A 51 -7.22 -1.62 -6.12
N PHE A 52 -6.13 -1.38 -6.84
CA PHE A 52 -5.76 -0.04 -7.28
C PHE A 52 -5.38 -0.07 -8.76
N GLY A 53 -5.95 0.86 -9.53
CA GLY A 53 -5.54 1.07 -10.91
C GLY A 53 -4.12 1.65 -10.97
N ARG A 54 -3.27 1.07 -11.82
CA ARG A 54 -1.91 1.57 -12.07
C ARG A 54 -1.91 3.08 -12.36
N ALA A 55 -2.79 3.53 -13.26
CA ALA A 55 -2.85 4.93 -13.68
C ALA A 55 -3.18 5.88 -12.52
N ASP A 56 -4.08 5.48 -11.61
CA ASP A 56 -4.43 6.29 -10.44
C ASP A 56 -3.29 6.33 -9.42
N ALA A 57 -2.61 5.20 -9.18
CA ALA A 57 -1.45 5.13 -8.30
C ALA A 57 -0.30 6.00 -8.84
N GLU A 58 0.05 5.87 -10.12
CA GLU A 58 1.11 6.66 -10.76
C GLU A 58 0.76 8.15 -10.80
N ARG A 59 -0.50 8.52 -11.05
CA ARG A 59 -0.98 9.92 -10.96
C ARG A 59 -0.81 10.51 -9.57
N MET A 60 -0.91 9.69 -8.52
CA MET A 60 -0.65 10.09 -7.14
C MET A 60 0.84 10.07 -6.77
N GLY A 61 1.74 9.73 -7.70
CA GLY A 61 3.19 9.72 -7.47
C GLY A 61 3.70 8.44 -6.81
N PHE A 62 2.95 7.35 -6.84
CA PHE A 62 3.45 6.05 -6.42
C PHE A 62 4.31 5.41 -7.52
N CYS A 63 5.38 4.73 -7.11
CA CYS A 63 6.06 3.78 -7.99
C CYS A 63 5.25 2.48 -8.00
N TYR A 64 4.34 2.33 -8.98
CA TYR A 64 3.51 1.12 -9.09
C TYR A 64 4.30 -0.03 -9.74
N ARG A 65 4.39 -1.14 -9.02
CA ARG A 65 4.98 -2.40 -9.50
C ARG A 65 3.94 -3.52 -9.41
N GLY A 66 3.33 -3.85 -10.54
CA GLY A 66 2.51 -5.06 -10.64
C GLY A 66 3.37 -6.29 -10.93
N LEU A 67 2.94 -7.44 -10.43
CA LEU A 67 3.30 -8.74 -11.01
C LEU A 67 2.47 -8.98 -12.28
#